data_AF-A0A9X8DN98-F1
#
_entry.id   AF-A0A9X8DN98-F1
#
_cell.length_a   1.000
_cell.length_b   1.000
_cell.length_c   1.000
_cell.angle_alpha   90.00
_cell.angle_beta   90.00
_cell.angle_gamma   90.00
#
_symmetry.space_group_name_H-M   'P 1'
#
loop_
_entity.id
_entity.type
_entity.pdbx_description
1 polymer ?
#
loop_
_entity_poly.entity_id
_entity_poly.type
_entity_poly.pdbx_seq_one_letter_code
_entity_poly.pdbx_strand_id
1 'polypeptide(L)'
;MSDDEEYEFEYSDNDDDVDMGDDESSPEVAMENKYYLAKAVRDEKHHDENDAVEAAFQQVLDLDELGESIWGFRALKQLIKWEIRHSELEKAMKHYEQLLHRIAT
;
A
#
# COMPACT_ATOMS: atom_id res chain seq x y z
N MET A 1 -19.76 39.14 -3.11
CA MET A 1 -19.12 38.52 -4.29
C MET A 1 -17.85 37.87 -3.81
N SER A 2 -17.77 36.55 -4.05
CA SER A 2 -16.78 35.53 -3.72
C SER A 2 -15.92 35.69 -2.47
N ASP A 3 -16.41 35.11 -1.39
CA ASP A 3 -15.59 34.41 -0.41
C ASP A 3 -15.17 33.09 -1.10
N ASP A 4 -14.07 33.14 -1.85
CA ASP A 4 -13.39 31.93 -2.34
C ASP A 4 -12.75 31.28 -1.11
N GLU A 5 -13.58 30.58 -0.32
CA GLU A 5 -13.14 29.44 0.48
C GLU A 5 -12.51 28.47 -0.51
N GLU A 6 -11.22 28.64 -0.75
CA GLU A 6 -10.33 27.67 -1.37
C GLU A 6 -10.43 26.42 -0.50
N TYR A 7 -11.45 25.60 -0.78
CA TYR A 7 -11.61 24.24 -0.32
C TYR A 7 -10.39 23.49 -0.86
N GLU A 8 -9.26 23.66 -0.19
CA GLU A 8 -8.16 22.73 -0.20
C GLU A 8 -8.78 21.45 0.35
N PHE A 9 -9.33 20.64 -0.57
CA PHE A 9 -9.59 19.24 -0.30
C PHE A 9 -8.22 18.67 0.08
N GLU A 10 -7.92 18.69 1.37
CA GLU A 10 -7.13 17.64 1.98
C GLU A 10 -7.91 16.37 1.66
N TYR A 11 -7.61 15.76 0.51
CA TYR A 11 -7.78 14.34 0.34
C TYR A 11 -6.97 13.76 1.49
N SER A 12 -7.62 13.51 2.63
CA SER A 12 -6.98 12.75 3.68
C SER A 12 -6.56 11.48 2.98
N ASP A 13 -5.26 11.25 2.87
CA ASP A 13 -4.66 10.01 2.38
C ASP A 13 -5.08 8.80 3.26
N ASN A 14 -6.03 9.00 4.18
CA ASN A 14 -6.78 8.00 4.92
C ASN A 14 -7.77 7.26 4.03
N ASP A 15 -7.29 6.88 2.85
CA ASP A 15 -7.75 5.73 2.10
C ASP A 15 -7.38 4.45 2.87
N ASP A 16 -7.26 4.47 4.21
CA ASP A 16 -6.86 3.42 5.15
C ASP A 16 -8.02 3.07 6.14
N ASP A 17 -9.07 3.92 6.26
CA ASP A 17 -10.28 3.68 7.09
C ASP A 17 -11.23 2.66 6.43
N VAL A 18 -10.86 1.38 6.44
CA VAL A 18 -11.78 0.28 6.07
C VAL A 18 -12.25 -0.36 7.34
N ASP A 19 -13.57 -0.32 7.59
CA ASP A 19 -14.18 -1.04 8.69
C ASP A 19 -14.15 -2.55 8.38
N MET A 20 -13.13 -3.24 8.92
CA MET A 20 -12.92 -4.69 8.75
C MET A 20 -13.70 -5.53 9.77
N GLY A 21 -14.56 -4.91 10.59
CA GLY A 21 -15.28 -5.59 11.65
C GLY A 21 -14.40 -5.97 12.86
N ASP A 22 -15.03 -6.42 13.94
CA ASP A 22 -14.38 -6.66 15.25
C ASP A 22 -13.75 -8.06 15.40
N ASP A 23 -13.64 -8.82 14.31
CA ASP A 23 -13.02 -10.16 14.35
C ASP A 23 -11.51 -10.05 14.16
N GLU A 24 -10.80 -9.90 15.28
CA GLU A 24 -9.33 -9.88 15.35
C GLU A 24 -8.66 -11.13 14.75
N SER A 25 -9.41 -12.22 14.55
CA SER A 25 -8.90 -13.45 13.95
C SER A 25 -9.09 -13.54 12.43
N SER A 26 -9.67 -12.52 11.81
CA SER A 26 -9.87 -12.47 10.36
C SER A 26 -8.54 -12.31 9.59
N PRO A 27 -8.41 -12.92 8.40
CA PRO A 27 -7.24 -12.73 7.55
C PRO A 27 -7.05 -11.26 7.12
N GLU A 28 -8.12 -10.49 7.02
CA GLU A 28 -8.09 -9.05 6.73
C GLU A 28 -7.39 -8.25 7.83
N VAL A 29 -7.69 -8.52 9.11
CA VAL A 29 -7.00 -7.86 10.25
C VAL A 29 -5.52 -8.26 10.30
N ALA A 30 -5.19 -9.50 9.96
CA ALA A 30 -3.79 -9.92 9.87
C ALA A 30 -3.03 -9.16 8.76
N MET A 31 -3.66 -8.94 7.60
CA MET A 31 -3.08 -8.15 6.50
C MET A 31 -2.94 -6.67 6.85
N GLU A 32 -3.94 -6.08 7.49
CA GLU A 32 -3.91 -4.70 7.99
C GLU A 32 -2.70 -4.45 8.89
N ASN A 33 -2.54 -5.31 9.90
CA ASN A 33 -1.44 -5.20 10.85
C ASN A 33 -0.08 -5.28 10.13
N LYS A 34 0.08 -6.22 9.19
CA LYS A 34 1.30 -6.30 8.40
C LYS A 34 1.52 -5.08 7.50
N TYR A 35 0.47 -4.51 6.93
CA TYR A 35 0.56 -3.31 6.11
C TYR A 35 1.05 -2.11 6.92
N TYR A 36 0.51 -1.88 8.12
CA TYR A 36 0.98 -0.79 8.98
C TYR A 36 2.43 -0.99 9.44
N LEU A 37 2.83 -2.23 9.73
CA LEU A 37 4.24 -2.55 9.99
C LEU A 37 5.12 -2.21 8.76
N ALA A 38 4.71 -2.57 7.56
CA ALA A 38 5.45 -2.26 6.33
C ALA A 38 5.53 -0.75 6.06
N LYS A 39 4.44 -0.01 6.33
CA LYS A 39 4.39 1.46 6.24
C LYS A 39 5.40 2.11 7.20
N ALA A 40 5.44 1.64 8.45
CA ALA A 40 6.41 2.12 9.44
C ALA A 40 7.86 1.82 9.01
N VAL A 41 8.15 0.60 8.52
CA VAL A 41 9.48 0.25 8.01
C VAL A 41 9.89 1.19 6.88
N ARG A 42 9.01 1.44 5.91
CA ARG A 42 9.27 2.36 4.80
C ARG A 42 9.58 3.78 5.28
N ASP A 43 8.84 4.28 6.27
CA ASP A 43 8.98 5.66 6.75
C ASP A 43 10.25 5.85 7.60
N GLU A 44 10.75 4.79 8.22
CA GLU A 44 12.01 4.79 8.99
C GLU A 44 13.26 4.54 8.12
N LYS A 45 13.12 3.89 6.95
CA LYS A 45 14.26 3.46 6.12
C LYS A 45 14.76 4.55 5.17
N HIS A 46 16.08 4.59 5.01
CA HIS A 46 16.76 5.37 3.98
C HIS A 46 16.98 4.53 2.70
N HIS A 47 17.43 5.19 1.63
CA HIS A 47 17.66 4.61 0.29
C HIS A 47 18.49 3.32 0.28
N ASP A 48 19.40 3.14 1.24
CA ASP A 48 20.30 1.98 1.30
C ASP A 48 19.63 0.70 1.84
N GLU A 49 18.37 0.77 2.27
CA GLU A 49 17.62 -0.34 2.89
C GLU A 49 16.39 -0.78 2.06
N ASN A 50 16.50 -0.71 0.73
CA ASN A 50 15.42 -1.11 -0.20
C ASN A 50 14.87 -2.51 0.07
N ASP A 51 15.75 -3.48 0.31
CA ASP A 51 15.36 -4.88 0.53
C ASP A 51 14.43 -5.05 1.76
N ALA A 52 14.61 -4.24 2.81
CA ALA A 52 13.78 -4.33 4.00
C ALA A 52 12.35 -3.81 3.74
N VAL A 53 12.22 -2.75 2.96
CA VAL A 53 10.92 -2.19 2.57
C VAL A 53 10.20 -3.15 1.62
N GLU A 54 10.90 -3.68 0.61
CA GLU A 54 10.36 -4.66 -0.32
C GLU A 54 9.88 -5.92 0.42
N ALA A 55 10.71 -6.48 1.32
CA ALA A 55 10.35 -7.65 2.10
C ALA A 55 9.17 -7.42 3.04
N ALA A 56 8.99 -6.21 3.58
CA ALA A 56 7.87 -5.90 4.47
C ALA A 56 6.54 -5.86 3.70
N PHE A 57 6.51 -5.19 2.53
CA PHE A 57 5.29 -5.18 1.69
C PHE A 57 5.01 -6.54 1.06
N GLN A 58 6.04 -7.31 0.70
CA GLN A 58 5.87 -8.67 0.17
C GLN A 58 5.13 -9.57 1.17
N GLN A 59 5.37 -9.43 2.48
CA GLN A 59 4.65 -10.20 3.49
C GLN A 59 3.14 -9.91 3.56
N VAL A 60 2.70 -8.73 3.10
CA VAL A 60 1.28 -8.39 2.95
C VAL A 60 0.72 -9.09 1.70
N LEU A 61 1.46 -9.04 0.59
CA LEU A 61 1.09 -9.68 -0.67
C LEU A 61 1.01 -11.20 -0.56
N ASP A 62 1.89 -11.81 0.24
CA ASP A 62 1.90 -13.25 0.50
C ASP A 62 0.65 -13.71 1.29
N LEU A 63 0.01 -12.82 2.04
CA LEU A 63 -1.27 -13.10 2.71
C LEU A 63 -2.47 -12.88 1.78
N ASP A 64 -2.33 -12.02 0.77
CA ASP A 64 -3.35 -11.73 -0.23
C ASP A 64 -3.34 -12.79 -1.35
N GLU A 65 -3.57 -14.05 -0.98
CA GLU A 65 -3.49 -15.21 -1.87
C GLU A 65 -4.45 -15.10 -3.08
N LEU A 66 -5.61 -14.48 -2.85
CA LEU A 66 -6.65 -14.29 -3.87
C LEU A 66 -6.45 -13.01 -4.70
N GLY A 67 -5.63 -12.06 -4.23
CA GLY A 67 -5.43 -10.77 -4.90
C GLY A 67 -6.63 -9.82 -4.79
N GLU A 68 -7.61 -10.15 -3.95
CA GLU A 68 -8.87 -9.42 -3.77
C GLU A 68 -8.83 -8.48 -2.54
N SER A 69 -7.78 -8.56 -1.72
CA SER A 69 -7.64 -7.74 -0.52
C SER A 69 -7.28 -6.30 -0.84
N ILE A 70 -7.99 -5.36 -0.20
CA ILE A 70 -7.66 -3.93 -0.27
C ILE A 70 -6.28 -3.64 0.32
N TRP A 71 -5.85 -4.39 1.34
CA TRP A 71 -4.52 -4.25 1.95
C TRP A 71 -3.41 -4.71 1.01
N GLY A 72 -3.65 -5.79 0.27
CA GLY A 72 -2.77 -6.23 -0.80
C GLY A 72 -2.66 -5.18 -1.91
N PHE A 73 -3.77 -4.58 -2.34
CA PHE A 73 -3.78 -3.48 -3.31
C PHE A 73 -2.99 -2.26 -2.82
N ARG A 74 -3.23 -1.83 -1.57
CA ARG A 74 -2.50 -0.72 -0.93
C ARG A 74 -1.00 -1.01 -0.84
N ALA A 75 -0.61 -2.23 -0.45
CA ALA A 75 0.77 -2.66 -0.39
C ALA A 75 1.47 -2.54 -1.76
N LEU A 76 0.84 -3.02 -2.84
CA LEU A 76 1.37 -2.86 -4.20
C LEU A 76 1.57 -1.39 -4.57
N LYS A 77 0.59 -0.53 -4.30
CA LYS A 77 0.68 0.92 -4.59
C LYS A 77 1.87 1.56 -3.87
N GLN A 78 2.13 1.19 -2.61
CA GLN A 78 3.28 1.70 -1.86
C GLN A 78 4.61 1.16 -2.39
N LEU A 79 4.67 -0.11 -2.76
CA LEU A 79 5.85 -0.75 -3.33
C LEU A 79 6.26 -0.09 -4.66
N ILE A 80 5.29 0.14 -5.56
CA ILE A 80 5.51 0.84 -6.84
C ILE A 80 6.03 2.27 -6.59
N LYS A 81 5.43 3.01 -5.65
CA LYS A 81 5.88 4.37 -5.30
C LYS A 81 7.33 4.36 -4.77
N TRP A 82 7.70 3.35 -3.98
CA TRP A 82 9.05 3.17 -3.47
C TRP A 82 10.05 2.89 -4.60
N GLU A 83 9.76 1.92 -5.46
CA GLU A 83 10.65 1.52 -6.56
C GLU A 83 10.87 2.65 -7.57
N ILE A 84 9.82 3.40 -7.92
CA ILE A 84 9.95 4.59 -8.79
C ILE A 84 10.87 5.63 -8.17
N ARG A 85 10.77 5.87 -6.86
CA ARG A 85 11.63 6.81 -6.13
C ARG A 85 13.11 6.38 -6.16
N HIS A 86 13.38 5.08 -6.22
CA HIS A 86 14.72 4.51 -6.21
C HIS A 86 15.22 4.12 -7.61
N SER A 87 14.50 4.52 -8.68
CA SER A 87 14.84 4.20 -10.08
C SER A 87 14.86 2.71 -10.43
N GLU A 88 14.19 1.86 -9.64
CA GLU A 88 14.03 0.42 -9.88
C GLU A 88 12.86 0.14 -10.83
N LEU A 89 12.91 0.75 -12.03
CA LEU A 89 11.76 0.83 -12.94
C LEU A 89 11.29 -0.53 -13.47
N GLU A 90 12.19 -1.50 -13.63
CA GLU A 90 11.81 -2.85 -14.07
C GLU A 90 10.93 -3.57 -13.04
N LYS A 91 11.22 -3.39 -11.74
CA LYS A 91 10.39 -3.95 -10.66
C LYS A 91 9.06 -3.21 -10.58
N ALA A 92 9.10 -1.87 -10.65
CA ALA A 92 7.91 -1.03 -10.65
C ALA A 92 6.92 -1.42 -11.75
N MET A 93 7.42 -1.72 -12.96
CA MET A 93 6.57 -2.17 -14.07
C MET A 93 5.92 -3.53 -13.79
N LYS A 94 6.65 -4.50 -13.23
CA LYS A 94 6.10 -5.81 -12.86
C LYS A 94 5.00 -5.69 -11.81
N HIS A 95 5.23 -4.90 -10.77
CA HIS A 95 4.22 -4.65 -9.73
C HIS A 95 3.03 -3.85 -10.27
N TYR A 96 3.25 -2.94 -11.22
CA TYR A 96 2.17 -2.22 -11.88
C TYR A 96 1.29 -3.15 -12.73
N GLU A 97 1.86 -4.10 -13.46
CA GLU A 97 1.10 -5.15 -14.17
C GLU A 97 0.27 -5.98 -13.20
N GLN A 98 0.82 -6.36 -12.04
CA GLN A 98 0.06 -7.06 -10.99
C GLN A 98 -1.10 -6.22 -10.46
N LEU A 99 -0.88 -4.93 -10.23
CA LEU A 99 -1.90 -3.99 -9.78
C LEU A 99 -3.04 -3.87 -10.80
N LEU A 100 -2.72 -3.81 -12.10
CA LEU A 100 -3.72 -3.78 -13.16
C LEU A 100 -4.58 -5.05 -13.20
N HIS A 101 -4.01 -6.23 -12.99
CA HIS A 101 -4.79 -7.48 -12.94
C HIS A 101 -5.81 -7.49 -11.79
N ARG A 102 -5.50 -6.84 -10.66
CA ARG A 102 -6.40 -6.76 -9.50
C ARG A 102 -7.61 -5.85 -9.71
N ILE A 103 -7.57 -4.93 -10.68
CA ILE A 103 -8.69 -4.02 -11.00
C ILE A 103 -9.40 -4.37 -12.30
N ALA A 104 -8.79 -5.21 -13.14
CA ALA A 104 -9.35 -5.61 -14.43
C ALA A 104 -10.28 -6.85 -14.34
N THR A 105 -10.40 -7.44 -13.15
CA THR A 105 -11.23 -8.62 -12.87
C THR A 105 -12.50 -8.18 -12.15
#